data_AF-A0A7X1HQZ7-F1
#
_entry.id   AF-A0A7X1HQZ7-F1
#
_cell.length_a   1.000
_cell.length_b   1.000
_cell.length_c   1.000
_cell.angle_alpha   90.00
_cell.angle_beta   90.00
_cell.angle_gamma   90.00
#
_symmetry.space_group_name_H-M   'P 1'
#
loop_
_entity.id
_entity.type
_entity.pdbx_description
1 polymer ?
#
loop_
_entity_poly.entity_id
_entity_poly.type
_entity_poly.pdbx_seq_one_letter_code
_entity_poly.pdbx_strand_id
1 'polypeptide(L)'
;MYNVTRDMLIEILEGYIKLAKKLDGELVVLNKVDDEADEFLIENIKDFNLIKTKKNDLLEITIYVDDEDEVYEEFVIGDGSDYSKVQKNIYEKFPKYFKVGSLENKSDSKKSGKTKENQVNKDSQNNHFQKFMKKNK
;
A
#
# COMPACT_ATOMS: atom_id res chain seq x y z
N MET A 1 -12.28 10.26 8.04
CA MET A 1 -11.46 9.10 8.42
C MET A 1 -11.70 7.87 7.53
N TYR A 2 -10.67 7.35 6.87
CA TYR A 2 -10.70 6.11 6.06
C TYR A 2 -9.79 5.03 6.64
N ASN A 3 -10.24 3.77 6.66
CA ASN A 3 -9.39 2.63 6.98
C ASN A 3 -8.63 2.14 5.73
N VAL A 4 -7.30 2.25 5.77
CA VAL A 4 -6.39 1.92 4.67
C VAL A 4 -5.27 1.00 5.12
N THR A 5 -4.76 0.14 4.23
CA THR A 5 -3.47 -0.52 4.50
C THR A 5 -2.32 0.47 4.34
N ARG A 6 -1.13 0.13 4.85
CA ARG A 6 0.06 0.97 4.65
C ARG A 6 0.42 1.11 3.17
N ASP A 7 0.28 0.05 2.39
CA ASP A 7 0.55 0.07 0.96
C ASP A 7 -0.42 0.99 0.20
N MET A 8 -1.71 0.91 0.54
CA MET A 8 -2.71 1.85 0.00
C MET A 8 -2.38 3.30 0.36
N LEU A 9 -1.94 3.55 1.59
CA LEU A 9 -1.56 4.91 2.01
C LEU A 9 -0.37 5.45 1.22
N ILE A 10 0.61 4.59 0.90
CA ILE A 10 1.75 4.97 0.05
C ILE A 10 1.26 5.43 -1.33
N GLU A 11 0.33 4.70 -1.95
CA GLU A 11 -0.24 5.06 -3.25
C GLU A 11 -1.00 6.39 -3.22
N ILE A 12 -1.75 6.63 -2.14
CA ILE A 12 -2.46 7.89 -1.89
C ILE A 12 -1.47 9.05 -1.78
N LEU A 13 -0.42 8.89 -0.97
CA LEU A 13 0.63 9.89 -0.77
C LEU A 13 1.36 10.22 -2.07
N GLU A 14 1.67 9.23 -2.91
CA GLU A 14 2.24 9.49 -4.25
C GLU A 14 1.33 10.37 -5.11
N GLY A 15 0.02 10.23 -4.96
CA GLY A 15 -0.97 11.10 -5.58
C GLY A 15 -0.92 12.52 -5.05
N TYR A 16 -0.95 12.66 -3.73
CA TYR A 16 -0.94 13.97 -3.07
C TYR A 16 0.38 14.73 -3.25
N ILE A 17 1.53 14.05 -3.29
CA ILE A 17 2.81 14.68 -3.65
C ILE A 17 2.74 15.34 -5.03
N LYS A 18 2.13 14.66 -6.01
CA LYS A 18 1.95 15.20 -7.37
C LYS A 18 0.90 16.31 -7.43
N LEU A 19 0.03 16.40 -6.44
CA LEU A 19 -0.98 17.43 -6.36
C LEU A 19 -0.40 18.69 -5.71
N ALA A 20 0.22 18.56 -4.54
CA ALA A 20 0.90 19.64 -3.84
C ALA A 20 1.85 20.39 -4.79
N LYS A 21 2.69 19.66 -5.55
CA LYS A 21 3.58 20.25 -6.58
C LYS A 21 2.88 21.01 -7.71
N LYS A 22 1.63 20.68 -8.04
CA LYS A 22 0.86 21.43 -9.06
C LYS A 22 0.18 22.66 -8.51
N LEU A 23 -0.15 22.63 -7.22
CA LEU A 23 -0.74 23.74 -6.51
C LEU A 23 0.32 24.69 -5.96
N ASP A 24 1.61 24.40 -6.16
CA ASP A 24 2.74 25.08 -5.52
C ASP A 24 2.65 25.06 -3.98
N GLY A 25 2.14 23.94 -3.45
CA GLY A 25 1.90 23.72 -2.04
C GLY A 25 2.78 22.63 -1.42
N GLU A 26 2.57 22.43 -0.12
CA GLU A 26 3.33 21.52 0.74
C GLU A 26 2.46 20.38 1.25
N LEU A 27 2.90 19.13 1.10
CA LEU A 27 2.22 17.97 1.67
C LEU A 27 2.79 17.66 3.04
N VAL A 28 1.93 17.66 4.05
CA VAL A 28 2.28 17.38 5.44
C VAL A 28 1.52 16.17 5.93
N VAL A 29 2.19 15.36 6.75
CA VAL A 29 1.62 14.18 7.40
C VAL A 29 1.89 14.25 8.88
N LEU A 30 0.83 14.17 9.69
CA LEU A 30 0.89 14.02 11.13
C LEU A 30 0.50 12.59 11.50
N ASN A 31 1.34 11.87 12.25
CA ASN A 31 0.94 10.60 12.87
C ASN A 31 0.50 10.88 14.32
N LYS A 32 -0.81 10.89 14.57
CA LYS A 32 -1.42 11.28 15.85
C LYS A 32 -1.31 10.17 16.89
N VAL A 33 -0.08 9.89 17.30
CA VAL A 33 0.23 8.90 18.34
C VAL A 33 -0.04 9.46 19.74
N ASP A 34 0.18 10.77 19.92
CA ASP A 34 -0.07 11.53 21.13
C ASP A 34 -0.37 13.01 20.77
N ASP A 35 -0.65 13.82 21.80
CA ASP A 35 -1.00 15.25 21.65
C ASP A 35 0.21 16.14 21.31
N GLU A 36 1.43 15.61 21.34
CA GLU A 36 2.68 16.32 21.05
C GLU A 36 3.31 15.88 19.72
N ALA A 37 2.57 15.12 18.91
CA ALA A 37 3.08 14.60 17.66
C ALA A 37 3.40 15.72 16.67
N ASP A 38 4.60 15.65 16.09
CA ASP A 38 5.06 16.62 15.09
C ASP A 38 4.47 16.31 13.70
N GLU A 39 4.25 17.38 12.95
CA GLU A 39 3.98 17.34 11.53
C GLU A 39 5.25 17.05 10.71
N PHE A 40 5.12 16.24 9.67
CA PHE A 40 6.23 15.87 8.79
C PHE A 40 5.95 16.31 7.35
N LEU A 41 6.82 17.16 6.80
CA LEU A 41 6.82 17.51 5.39
C LEU A 41 7.23 16.30 4.53
N ILE A 42 6.45 16.02 3.48
CA ILE A 42 6.65 14.92 2.54
C ILE A 42 6.89 15.48 1.12
N GLU A 43 8.15 15.65 0.73
CA GLU A 43 8.52 16.13 -0.61
C GLU A 43 8.50 14.99 -1.65
N ASN A 44 8.79 13.78 -1.17
CA ASN A 44 8.82 12.55 -1.95
C ASN A 44 8.41 11.34 -1.10
N ILE A 45 8.05 10.23 -1.75
CA ILE A 45 7.48 9.08 -1.06
C ILE A 45 8.46 8.41 -0.07
N LYS A 46 9.78 8.61 -0.23
CA LYS A 46 10.76 8.03 0.70
C LYS A 46 10.73 8.71 2.06
N ASP A 47 10.30 9.97 2.11
CA ASP A 47 10.21 10.74 3.36
C ASP A 47 9.18 10.11 4.30
N PHE A 48 8.12 9.50 3.74
CA PHE A 48 7.14 8.75 4.52
C PHE A 48 7.73 7.54 5.27
N ASN A 49 8.89 7.01 4.86
CA ASN A 49 9.57 5.94 5.60
C ASN A 49 10.17 6.43 6.93
N LEU A 50 10.37 7.74 7.10
CA LEU A 50 10.80 8.34 8.37
C LEU A 50 9.67 8.29 9.40
N ILE A 51 8.42 8.27 8.95
CA ILE A 51 7.24 8.12 9.80
C ILE A 51 7.02 6.63 10.09
N LYS A 52 7.34 6.24 11.33
CA LYS A 52 7.00 4.91 11.85
C LYS A 52 5.50 4.86 12.07
N THR A 53 4.81 3.99 11.33
CA THR A 53 3.38 3.72 11.56
C THR A 53 3.16 2.28 12.02
N LYS A 54 2.18 2.07 12.88
CA LYS A 54 1.70 0.77 13.33
C LYS A 54 0.20 0.64 13.02
N LYS A 55 -0.31 -0.58 13.15
CA LYS A 55 -1.74 -0.84 13.00
C LYS A 55 -2.53 -0.01 14.02
N ASN A 56 -3.64 0.58 13.57
CA ASN A 56 -4.53 1.50 14.25
C ASN A 56 -3.99 2.92 14.49
N ASP A 57 -2.84 3.27 13.93
CA ASP A 57 -2.40 4.67 13.92
C ASP A 57 -3.36 5.53 13.09
N LEU A 58 -3.64 6.73 13.58
CA LEU A 58 -4.37 7.77 12.89
C LEU A 58 -3.35 8.73 12.25
N LEU A 59 -3.43 8.89 10.94
CA LEU A 59 -2.68 9.88 10.20
C LEU A 59 -3.59 10.98 9.69
N GLU A 60 -3.19 12.21 9.90
CA GLU A 60 -3.79 13.40 9.30
C GLU A 60 -2.89 13.81 8.15
N ILE A 61 -3.48 14.06 6.98
CA ILE A 61 -2.78 14.45 5.78
C ILE A 61 -3.35 15.78 5.30
N THR A 62 -2.45 16.76 5.19
CA THR A 62 -2.81 18.12 4.78
C THR A 62 -1.98 18.54 3.57
N ILE A 63 -2.59 19.25 2.63
CA ILE A 63 -1.86 20.02 1.62
C ILE A 63 -2.08 21.50 1.89
N TYR A 64 -1.00 22.19 2.25
CA TYR A 64 -0.99 23.63 2.47
C TYR A 64 -0.68 24.37 1.18
N VAL A 65 -1.45 25.41 0.87
CA VAL A 65 -1.16 26.38 -0.21
C VAL A 65 -1.43 27.77 0.34
N ASP A 66 -0.44 28.66 0.32
CA ASP A 66 -0.56 30.03 0.86
C ASP A 66 -1.12 30.07 2.30
N ASP A 67 -0.66 29.17 3.18
CA ASP A 67 -1.11 28.98 4.57
C ASP A 67 -2.57 28.49 4.76
N GLU A 68 -3.25 28.07 3.67
CA GLU A 68 -4.61 27.53 3.70
C GLU A 68 -4.64 26.01 3.45
N ASP A 69 -5.63 25.34 4.06
CA ASP A 69 -5.85 23.88 3.95
C ASP A 69 -6.62 23.54 2.67
N GLU A 70 -5.92 23.28 1.57
CA GLU A 70 -6.55 22.87 0.31
C GLU A 70 -7.05 21.43 0.34
N VAL A 71 -6.36 20.57 1.08
CA VAL A 71 -6.77 19.18 1.33
C VAL A 71 -6.54 18.89 2.79
N TYR A 72 -7.56 18.34 3.46
CA TYR A 72 -7.45 17.74 4.78
C TYR A 72 -8.19 16.41 4.77
N GLU A 73 -7.48 15.32 5.07
CA GLU A 73 -8.06 13.98 5.14
C GLU A 73 -7.40 13.15 6.25
N GLU A 74 -8.21 12.30 6.89
CA GLU A 74 -7.78 11.44 7.99
C GLU A 74 -7.79 9.97 7.58
N PHE A 75 -6.75 9.24 7.96
CA PHE A 75 -6.55 7.84 7.63
C PHE A 75 -6.19 7.00 8.84
N VAL A 76 -6.75 5.80 8.96
CA VAL A 76 -6.33 4.81 9.96
C VAL A 76 -5.62 3.66 9.27
N ILE A 77 -4.43 3.30 9.76
CA ILE A 77 -3.70 2.12 9.28
C ILE A 77 -4.42 0.85 9.75
N GLY A 78 -5.21 0.24 8.89
CA GLY A 78 -6.02 -0.93 9.21
C GLY A 78 -5.88 -2.04 8.18
N ASP A 79 -7.02 -2.62 7.81
CA ASP A 79 -7.15 -3.75 6.88
C ASP A 79 -7.55 -3.32 5.47
N GLY A 80 -7.75 -2.02 5.22
CA GLY A 80 -8.05 -1.50 3.89
C GLY A 80 -9.53 -1.55 3.50
N SER A 81 -10.44 -1.68 4.48
CA SER A 81 -11.87 -1.80 4.24
C SER A 81 -12.48 -0.64 3.43
N ASP A 82 -11.87 0.54 3.45
CA ASP A 82 -12.36 1.72 2.74
C ASP A 82 -11.69 1.99 1.39
N TYR A 83 -10.90 1.04 0.85
CA TYR A 83 -10.19 1.22 -0.44
C TYR A 83 -11.10 1.77 -1.55
N SER A 84 -12.29 1.18 -1.72
CA SER A 84 -13.24 1.63 -2.76
C SER A 84 -13.77 3.04 -2.55
N LYS A 85 -13.89 3.50 -1.29
CA LYS A 85 -14.36 4.86 -0.98
C LYS A 85 -13.24 5.88 -1.18
N VAL A 86 -12.04 5.55 -0.71
CA VAL A 86 -10.83 6.36 -0.90
C VAL A 86 -10.56 6.55 -2.38
N GLN A 87 -10.61 5.46 -3.15
CA GLN A 87 -10.51 5.50 -4.60
C GLN A 87 -11.53 6.48 -5.18
N LYS A 88 -12.83 6.31 -4.92
CA LYS A 88 -13.85 7.24 -5.48
C LYS A 88 -13.62 8.69 -5.08
N ASN A 89 -13.36 8.99 -3.81
CA ASN A 89 -13.21 10.36 -3.33
C ASN A 89 -11.94 11.05 -3.85
N ILE A 90 -10.81 10.34 -3.86
CA ILE A 90 -9.56 10.89 -4.42
C ILE A 90 -9.67 11.00 -5.96
N TYR A 91 -10.29 10.01 -6.63
CA TYR A 91 -10.49 10.04 -8.08
C TYR A 91 -11.48 11.11 -8.54
N GLU A 92 -12.52 11.41 -7.76
CA GLU A 92 -13.48 12.48 -8.05
C GLU A 92 -12.83 13.86 -7.92
N LYS A 93 -11.97 14.05 -6.91
CA LYS A 93 -11.20 15.29 -6.76
C LYS A 93 -10.11 15.42 -7.85
N PHE A 94 -9.61 14.32 -8.42
CA PHE A 94 -8.44 14.33 -9.34
C PHE A 94 -8.53 13.38 -10.57
N PRO A 95 -9.52 13.54 -11.46
CA PRO A 95 -9.78 12.59 -12.56
C PRO A 95 -8.66 12.48 -13.62
N LYS A 96 -7.75 13.46 -13.71
CA LYS A 96 -6.67 13.50 -14.73
C LYS A 96 -5.34 12.89 -14.29
N TYR A 97 -5.15 12.61 -13.00
CA TYR A 97 -3.82 12.30 -12.44
C TYR A 97 -3.61 10.86 -12.00
N PHE A 98 -4.66 10.03 -12.05
CA PHE A 98 -4.55 8.60 -11.81
C PHE A 98 -5.06 7.79 -13.00
N LYS A 99 -4.19 6.96 -13.58
CA LYS A 99 -4.61 5.87 -14.44
C LYS A 99 -5.20 4.78 -13.53
N VAL A 100 -6.52 4.74 -13.46
CA VAL A 100 -7.25 3.59 -12.90
C VAL A 100 -6.83 2.35 -13.70
N GLY A 101 -6.02 1.48 -13.11
CA GLY A 101 -5.61 0.23 -13.78
C GLY A 101 -4.34 -0.48 -13.29
N SER A 102 -3.58 0.03 -12.31
CA SER A 102 -2.33 -0.63 -11.90
C SER A 102 -2.28 -1.11 -10.45
N LEU A 103 -3.38 -1.00 -9.71
CA LEU A 103 -3.43 -1.37 -8.30
C LEU A 103 -4.30 -2.61 -8.14
N GLU A 104 -3.67 -3.75 -8.46
CA GLU A 104 -4.21 -5.06 -8.08
C GLU A 104 -4.42 -5.05 -6.57
N ASN A 105 -5.64 -5.41 -6.15
CA ASN A 105 -5.94 -5.71 -4.75
C ASN A 105 -5.00 -6.83 -4.29
N LYS A 106 -3.84 -6.48 -3.73
CA LYS A 106 -3.05 -7.42 -2.94
C LYS A 106 -3.74 -7.55 -1.60
N SER A 107 -4.80 -8.33 -1.58
CA SER A 107 -5.40 -8.81 -0.35
C SER A 107 -4.33 -9.55 0.45
N ASP A 108 -4.03 -9.03 1.64
CA ASP A 108 -3.16 -9.67 2.62
C ASP A 108 -3.71 -11.05 3.02
N SER A 109 -3.26 -12.09 2.32
CA SER A 109 -3.31 -13.46 2.82
C SER A 109 -2.21 -13.63 3.88
N LYS A 110 -2.58 -13.45 5.14
CA LYS A 110 -1.73 -13.84 6.28
C LYS A 110 -1.46 -15.36 6.28
N LYS A 111 -0.18 -15.70 6.09
CA LYS A 111 0.65 -16.62 6.91
C LYS A 111 0.00 -17.91 7.44
N SER A 112 0.43 -19.06 6.93
CA SER A 112 0.44 -20.34 7.66
C SER A 112 1.73 -21.12 7.36
N GLY A 113 2.24 -21.81 8.38
CA GLY A 113 3.60 -22.31 8.49
C GLY A 113 3.93 -23.58 7.70
N LYS A 114 5.23 -23.94 7.76
CA LYS A 114 5.84 -25.25 7.48
C LYS A 114 4.85 -26.42 7.61
N THR A 115 4.86 -27.35 6.65
CA THR A 115 5.31 -28.75 6.81
C THR A 115 5.25 -29.48 5.46
N LYS A 116 6.29 -30.27 5.14
CA LYS A 116 6.32 -31.25 4.04
C LYS A 116 5.32 -32.37 4.34
N GLU A 117 4.47 -32.75 3.39
CA GLU A 117 4.10 -34.16 3.19
C GLU A 117 3.41 -34.41 1.84
N ASN A 118 3.51 -35.67 1.41
CA ASN A 118 3.41 -36.18 0.05
C ASN A 118 1.98 -36.30 -0.53
N GLN A 119 1.94 -36.18 -1.87
CA GLN A 119 1.19 -36.94 -2.89
C GLN A 119 -0.26 -37.40 -2.62
N VAL A 120 -1.12 -37.23 -3.64
CA VAL A 120 -1.71 -38.34 -4.43
C VAL A 120 -2.40 -37.84 -5.72
N ASN A 121 -2.00 -38.47 -6.85
CA ASN A 121 -2.68 -38.65 -8.17
C ASN A 121 -3.08 -37.44 -9.03
N LYS A 122 -2.94 -37.43 -10.36
CA LYS A 122 -2.76 -38.50 -11.35
C LYS A 122 -2.31 -37.90 -12.69
N ASP A 123 -1.62 -38.73 -13.48
CA ASP A 123 -1.50 -38.65 -14.94
C ASP A 123 -0.74 -37.47 -15.56
N SER A 124 0.58 -37.66 -15.77
CA SER A 124 1.17 -37.34 -17.06
C SER A 124 2.43 -38.17 -17.28
N GLN A 125 2.38 -39.00 -18.33
CA GLN A 125 3.48 -39.80 -18.82
C GLN A 125 4.56 -38.89 -19.41
N ASN A 126 5.82 -39.04 -18.97
CA ASN A 126 6.98 -39.05 -19.86
C ASN A 126 8.28 -39.35 -19.09
N ASN A 127 8.73 -40.61 -19.20
CA ASN A 127 10.01 -41.10 -18.72
C ASN A 127 11.15 -40.61 -19.62
N HIS A 128 12.12 -39.84 -19.07
CA HIS A 128 13.37 -39.52 -19.78
C HIS A 128 14.66 -39.89 -19.02
N PHE A 129 14.62 -40.72 -17.97
CA PHE A 129 15.86 -41.12 -17.28
C PHE A 129 15.82 -42.57 -16.75
N GLN A 130 15.40 -43.52 -17.59
CA GLN A 130 15.84 -44.91 -17.47
C GLN A 130 17.00 -45.18 -18.42
N LYS A 131 18.12 -44.52 -18.13
CA LYS A 131 19.45 -44.88 -18.65
C LYS A 131 20.31 -45.02 -17.41
N PHE A 132 21.17 -46.03 -17.38
CA PHE A 132 22.06 -46.40 -16.27
C PHE A 132 21.41 -47.25 -15.17
N MET A 133 21.42 -48.57 -15.38
CA MET A 133 21.82 -49.63 -14.42
C MET A 133 21.11 -50.95 -14.74
N LYS A 134 21.76 -51.80 -15.53
CA LYS A 134 21.58 -53.28 -15.66
C LYS A 134 22.68 -53.71 -16.63
N LYS A 135 23.67 -54.56 -16.32
CA LYS A 135 23.71 -55.74 -15.45
C LYS A 135 25.16 -56.04 -15.05
N ASN A 136 25.38 -56.49 -13.82
CA ASN A 136 26.36 -57.54 -13.53
C ASN A 136 25.62 -58.88 -13.58
N LYS A 137 26.08 -59.79 -14.46
CA LYS A 137 26.13 -61.23 -14.23
C LYS A 137 27.11 -61.84 -15.22
#